data_AF-A0A377KC06-F1
#
_entry.id   AF-A0A377KC06-F1
#
_cell.length_a   1.000
_cell.length_b   1.000
_cell.length_c   1.000
_cell.angle_alpha   90.00
_cell.angle_beta   90.00
_cell.angle_gamma   90.00
#
_symmetry.space_group_name_H-M   'P 1'
#
loop_
_entity.id
_entity.type
_entity.pdbx_description
1 polymer ?
#
loop_
_entity_poly.entity_id
_entity_poly.type
_entity_poly.pdbx_seq_one_letter_code
_entity_poly.pdbx_strand_id
1 'polypeptide(L)'
;MYRTNAMNNAFMMHASTSPFYPLFAALDINAKMHEGVSGRNMWMDCVVNGINARKLILDNCQHIRPFVPELVDGKPWQSYETAQIAVDLRFFKFVPGEHWHSFEGYAENQYFVDPCKTVADNSRY
;
A
#
# COMPACT_ATOMS: atom_id res chain seq x y z
N MET A 1 2.61 -16.48 -32.61
CA MET A 1 1.99 -17.77 -32.27
C MET A 1 2.83 -18.63 -31.30
N TYR A 2 4.17 -18.65 -31.38
CA TYR A 2 5.02 -19.49 -30.50
C TYR A 2 5.10 -19.09 -29.02
N ARG A 3 4.93 -17.82 -28.66
CA ARG A 3 5.12 -17.34 -27.27
C ARG A 3 4.05 -17.85 -26.30
N THR A 4 2.80 -17.96 -26.75
CA THR A 4 1.69 -18.47 -25.92
C THR A 4 1.90 -19.93 -25.55
N ASN A 5 2.41 -20.75 -26.47
CA ASN A 5 2.66 -22.18 -26.24
C ASN A 5 3.78 -22.41 -25.22
N ALA A 6 4.87 -21.65 -25.31
CA ALA A 6 5.96 -21.75 -24.33
C ALA A 6 5.50 -21.38 -22.91
N MET A 7 4.71 -20.31 -22.77
CA MET A 7 4.13 -19.91 -21.49
C MET A 7 3.12 -20.93 -20.95
N ASN A 8 2.24 -21.45 -21.81
CA ASN A 8 1.23 -22.43 -21.41
C ASN A 8 1.86 -23.75 -20.97
N ASN A 9 2.93 -24.18 -21.65
CA ASN A 9 3.68 -25.37 -21.24
C ASN A 9 4.27 -25.21 -19.83
N ALA A 10 4.87 -24.05 -19.54
CA ALA A 10 5.38 -23.75 -18.20
C ALA A 10 4.27 -23.68 -17.14
N PHE A 11 3.14 -23.06 -17.46
CA PHE A 11 1.98 -23.00 -16.58
C PHE A 11 1.43 -24.39 -16.24
N MET A 12 1.26 -25.24 -17.25
CA MET A 12 0.69 -26.59 -17.08
C MET A 12 1.59 -27.52 -16.25
N MET A 13 2.89 -27.27 -16.14
CA MET A 13 3.78 -28.03 -15.23
C MET A 13 3.43 -27.83 -13.74
N HIS A 14 2.79 -26.72 -13.39
CA HIS A 14 2.44 -26.37 -12.00
C HIS A 14 0.93 -26.31 -11.74
N ALA A 15 0.13 -26.29 -12.81
CA ALA A 15 -1.32 -26.28 -12.69
C ALA A 15 -1.86 -27.69 -12.35
N SER A 16 -2.85 -27.75 -11.46
CA SER A 16 -3.60 -28.98 -11.23
C SER A 16 -4.36 -29.40 -12.48
N THR A 17 -4.33 -30.69 -12.82
CA THR A 17 -5.20 -31.27 -13.86
C THR A 17 -6.67 -31.35 -13.42
N SER A 18 -6.96 -31.10 -12.14
CA SER A 18 -8.30 -31.00 -11.54
C SER A 18 -8.47 -29.65 -10.83
N PRO A 19 -8.76 -28.56 -11.57
CA PRO A 19 -8.94 -27.24 -10.98
C PRO A 19 -10.21 -27.13 -10.11
N PHE A 20 -10.14 -26.33 -9.04
CA PHE A 20 -11.29 -26.00 -8.22
C PHE A 20 -12.06 -24.81 -8.82
N TYR A 21 -13.16 -25.08 -9.52
CA TYR A 21 -13.93 -24.09 -10.28
C TYR A 21 -14.37 -22.84 -9.48
N PRO A 22 -14.78 -22.94 -8.20
CA PRO A 22 -15.08 -21.74 -7.40
C PRO A 22 -13.91 -20.78 -7.26
N LEU A 23 -12.65 -21.25 -7.29
CA LEU A 23 -11.48 -20.38 -7.28
C LEU A 23 -11.36 -19.57 -8.58
N PHE A 24 -11.71 -20.17 -9.72
CA PHE A 24 -11.73 -19.47 -11.01
C PHE A 24 -12.86 -18.43 -11.06
N ALA A 25 -14.04 -18.77 -10.54
CA ALA A 25 -15.13 -17.81 -10.41
C ALA A 25 -14.75 -16.62 -9.50
N ALA A 26 -14.04 -16.87 -8.40
CA ALA A 26 -13.55 -15.80 -7.53
C ALA A 26 -12.58 -14.83 -8.25
N LEU A 27 -11.72 -15.34 -9.14
CA LEU A 27 -10.83 -14.51 -9.96
C LEU A 27 -11.61 -13.64 -10.96
N ASP A 28 -12.66 -14.17 -11.59
CA ASP A 28 -13.53 -13.43 -12.52
C ASP A 28 -14.29 -12.30 -11.80
N ILE A 29 -14.88 -12.62 -10.65
CA ILE A 29 -15.56 -11.61 -9.81
C ILE A 29 -14.57 -10.56 -9.29
N ASN A 30 -13.36 -10.96 -8.88
CA ASN A 30 -12.33 -10.00 -8.46
C ASN A 30 -11.99 -9.01 -9.58
N ALA A 31 -11.86 -9.48 -10.83
CA ALA A 31 -11.64 -8.59 -11.97
C ALA A 31 -12.82 -7.62 -12.14
N LYS A 32 -14.06 -8.10 -12.00
CA LYS A 32 -15.26 -7.26 -12.10
C LYS A 32 -15.38 -6.23 -10.97
N MET A 33 -15.03 -6.60 -9.74
CA MET A 33 -15.04 -5.68 -8.58
C MET A 33 -14.07 -4.51 -8.78
N HIS A 34 -12.94 -4.76 -9.43
CA HIS A 34 -11.92 -3.75 -9.69
C HIS A 34 -12.19 -2.91 -10.95
N GLU A 35 -13.18 -3.28 -11.75
CA GLU A 35 -13.50 -2.58 -13.00
C GLU A 35 -14.15 -1.22 -12.74
N GLY A 36 -13.71 -0.20 -13.49
CA GLY A 36 -14.36 1.10 -13.53
C GLY A 36 -14.14 2.00 -12.31
N VAL A 37 -15.06 2.95 -12.12
CA VAL A 37 -14.97 3.98 -11.05
C VAL A 37 -15.20 3.36 -9.67
N SER A 38 -16.10 2.38 -9.56
CA SER A 38 -16.43 1.73 -8.29
C SER A 38 -15.19 1.08 -7.65
N GLY A 39 -14.42 0.31 -8.43
CA GLY A 39 -13.18 -0.31 -7.94
C GLY A 39 -12.14 0.70 -7.48
N ARG A 40 -11.99 1.83 -8.20
CA ARG A 40 -11.09 2.91 -7.79
C ARG A 40 -11.53 3.59 -6.49
N ASN A 41 -12.83 3.82 -6.33
CA ASN A 41 -13.38 4.42 -5.11
C ASN A 41 -13.21 3.48 -3.91
N MET A 42 -13.41 2.17 -4.09
CA MET A 42 -13.18 1.17 -3.03
C MET A 42 -11.73 1.23 -2.50
N TRP A 43 -10.74 1.37 -3.38
CA TRP A 43 -9.35 1.54 -2.96
C TRP A 43 -9.09 2.91 -2.33
N MET A 44 -9.70 3.98 -2.82
CA MET A 44 -9.58 5.30 -2.21
C MET A 44 -10.14 5.32 -0.78
N ASP A 45 -11.28 4.67 -0.54
CA ASP A 45 -11.85 4.51 0.80
C ASP A 45 -10.90 3.73 1.72
N CYS A 46 -10.22 2.70 1.20
CA CYS A 46 -9.19 1.97 1.94
C CYS A 46 -8.02 2.88 2.34
N VAL A 47 -7.53 3.72 1.41
CA VAL A 47 -6.47 4.71 1.68
C VAL A 47 -6.90 5.71 2.74
N VAL A 48 -8.11 6.29 2.62
CA VAL A 48 -8.68 7.25 3.58
C VAL A 48 -8.79 6.61 4.96
N ASN A 49 -9.31 5.38 5.05
CA ASN A 49 -9.41 4.65 6.31
C ASN A 49 -8.03 4.37 6.92
N GLY A 50 -7.05 3.97 6.10
CA GLY A 50 -5.68 3.77 6.53
C GLY A 50 -5.02 5.05 7.06
N ILE A 51 -5.30 6.21 6.46
CA ILE A 51 -4.82 7.51 6.94
C ILE A 51 -5.45 7.86 8.28
N ASN A 52 -6.78 7.74 8.40
CA ASN A 52 -7.49 8.03 9.63
C ASN A 52 -7.02 7.13 10.78
N ALA A 53 -6.78 5.84 10.52
CA ALA A 53 -6.22 4.92 11.50
C ALA A 53 -4.82 5.37 11.98
N ARG A 54 -3.94 5.80 11.06
CA ARG A 54 -2.60 6.30 11.42
C ARG A 54 -2.68 7.57 12.27
N LYS A 55 -3.59 8.49 11.95
CA LYS A 55 -3.85 9.69 12.78
C LYS A 55 -4.28 9.30 14.19
N LEU A 56 -5.25 8.39 14.31
CA LEU A 56 -5.70 7.90 15.63
C LEU A 56 -4.55 7.30 16.45
N ILE A 57 -3.65 6.54 15.82
CA ILE A 57 -2.46 6.00 16.51
C ILE A 57 -1.55 7.15 16.96
N LEU A 58 -1.26 8.13 16.08
CA LEU A 58 -0.42 9.28 16.42
C LEU A 58 -0.99 10.13 17.57
N ASP A 59 -2.32 10.27 17.63
CA ASP A 59 -2.99 11.11 18.62
C ASP A 59 -3.19 10.42 19.97
N ASN A 60 -3.32 9.07 19.98
CA ASN A 60 -3.76 8.33 21.17
C ASN A 60 -2.73 7.31 21.70
N CYS A 61 -1.71 6.94 20.92
CA CYS A 61 -0.75 5.92 21.33
C CYS A 61 0.59 6.54 21.74
N GLN A 62 1.09 6.12 22.91
CA GLN A 62 2.36 6.60 23.46
C GLN A 62 3.55 5.70 23.17
N HIS A 63 3.36 4.44 22.75
CA HIS A 63 4.46 3.46 22.58
C HIS A 63 4.48 2.80 21.21
N ILE A 64 3.48 3.08 20.38
CA ILE A 64 3.31 2.51 19.05
C ILE A 64 3.07 3.68 18.10
N ARG A 65 3.85 3.75 17.02
CA ARG A 65 3.73 4.81 16.01
C ARG A 65 3.59 4.21 14.61
N PRO A 66 2.77 4.81 13.74
CA PRO A 66 2.69 4.36 12.36
C PRO A 66 4.00 4.63 11.62
N PHE A 67 4.36 3.75 10.70
CA PHE A 67 5.57 3.87 9.88
C PHE A 67 5.34 4.85 8.71
N VAL A 68 5.37 6.14 9.04
CA VAL A 68 5.26 7.30 8.12
C VAL A 68 6.25 8.40 8.55
N PRO A 69 6.54 9.39 7.70
CA PRO A 69 7.32 10.56 8.10
C PRO A 69 6.72 11.24 9.33
N GLU A 70 7.57 11.68 10.27
CA GLU A 70 7.08 12.44 11.44
C GLU A 70 6.60 13.84 11.04
N LEU A 71 7.36 14.47 10.14
CA LEU A 71 7.09 15.80 9.62
C LEU A 71 7.01 15.75 8.09
N VAL A 72 6.11 16.55 7.52
CA VAL A 72 6.05 16.86 6.10
C VAL A 72 6.03 18.38 5.98
N ASP A 73 6.91 18.97 5.17
CA ASP A 73 7.06 20.43 5.03
C ASP A 73 7.14 21.18 6.39
N GLY A 74 7.79 20.56 7.39
CA GLY A 74 7.97 21.13 8.73
C GLY A 74 6.75 21.04 9.66
N LYS A 75 5.65 20.40 9.25
CA LYS A 75 4.46 20.20 10.08
C LYS A 75 4.24 18.71 10.40
N PRO A 76 3.65 18.38 11.57
CA PRO A 76 3.30 17.00 11.90
C PRO A 76 2.41 16.36 10.83
N TRP A 77 2.72 15.12 10.44
CA TRP A 77 2.02 14.41 9.37
C TRP A 77 0.49 14.37 9.56
N GLN A 78 0.03 14.12 10.79
CA GLN A 78 -1.39 14.04 11.13
C GLN A 78 -2.14 15.37 11.09
N SER A 79 -1.43 16.49 11.04
CA SER A 79 -2.03 17.84 11.02
C SER A 79 -2.66 18.22 9.67
N TYR A 80 -2.34 17.49 8.59
CA TYR A 80 -2.89 17.74 7.27
C TYR A 80 -4.25 17.07 7.07
N GLU A 81 -5.09 17.64 6.21
CA GLU A 81 -6.40 17.05 5.89
C GLU A 81 -6.27 15.67 5.25
N THR A 82 -7.12 14.72 5.65
CA THR A 82 -7.06 13.33 5.15
C THR A 82 -7.20 13.28 3.62
N ALA A 83 -8.07 14.12 3.05
CA ALA A 83 -8.25 14.21 1.60
C ALA A 83 -6.99 14.69 0.88
N GLN A 84 -6.18 15.55 1.51
CA GLN A 84 -4.91 16.00 0.95
C GLN A 84 -3.87 14.87 0.98
N ILE A 85 -3.73 14.21 2.12
CA ILE A 85 -2.79 13.09 2.29
C ILE A 85 -3.11 11.98 1.27
N ALA A 86 -4.39 11.67 1.05
CA ALA A 86 -4.83 10.57 0.19
C ALA A 86 -4.42 10.69 -1.29
N VAL A 87 -4.12 11.90 -1.77
CA VAL A 87 -3.81 12.17 -3.19
C VAL A 87 -2.40 12.70 -3.41
N ASP A 88 -1.60 12.86 -2.36
CA ASP A 88 -0.26 13.46 -2.44
C ASP A 88 0.82 12.48 -1.97
N LEU A 89 1.66 12.06 -2.91
CA LEU A 89 2.74 11.08 -2.67
C LEU A 89 3.79 11.58 -1.67
N ARG A 90 3.91 12.89 -1.43
CA ARG A 90 4.91 13.44 -0.50
C ARG A 90 4.72 12.89 0.92
N PHE A 91 3.49 12.58 1.31
CA PHE A 91 3.16 12.01 2.62
C PHE A 91 3.60 10.56 2.82
N PHE A 92 4.01 9.88 1.75
CA PHE A 92 4.40 8.48 1.75
C PHE A 92 5.82 8.27 1.22
N LYS A 93 6.55 9.33 0.85
CA LYS A 93 7.85 9.21 0.22
C LYS A 93 8.94 8.88 1.24
N PHE A 94 9.88 8.01 0.87
CA PHE A 94 11.15 7.88 1.59
C PHE A 94 12.13 8.93 1.06
N VAL A 95 12.51 9.90 1.90
CA VAL A 95 13.51 10.92 1.53
C VAL A 95 14.89 10.43 1.97
N PRO A 96 15.89 10.41 1.07
CA PRO A 96 17.24 9.96 1.43
C PRO A 96 17.81 10.69 2.65
N GLY A 97 18.34 9.92 3.60
CA GLY A 97 18.95 10.47 4.82
C GLY A 97 17.98 10.76 5.96
N GLU A 98 16.67 10.59 5.77
CA GLU A 98 15.71 10.73 6.88
C GLU A 98 15.80 9.53 7.86
N HIS A 99 15.88 9.85 9.15
CA HIS A 99 16.09 8.83 10.19
C HIS A 99 14.83 8.03 10.52
N TRP A 100 13.63 8.50 10.16
CA TRP A 100 12.39 7.84 10.56
C TRP A 100 12.25 6.42 9.96
N HIS A 101 12.89 6.16 8.82
CA HIS A 101 12.83 4.87 8.13
C HIS A 101 14.12 4.05 8.22
N SER A 102 15.24 4.62 8.68
CA SER A 102 16.54 3.94 8.90
C SER A 102 17.09 3.14 7.70
N PHE A 103 16.66 3.46 6.48
CA PHE A 103 17.14 2.79 5.26
C PHE A 103 18.29 3.58 4.64
N GLU A 104 19.44 2.93 4.48
CA GLU A 104 20.60 3.49 3.80
C GLU A 104 20.56 3.22 2.28
N GLY A 105 21.16 4.12 1.50
CA GLY A 105 21.34 3.93 0.05
C GLY A 105 20.10 4.18 -0.82
N TYR A 106 19.01 4.72 -0.26
CA TYR A 106 17.84 5.10 -1.04
C TYR A 106 18.11 6.36 -1.87
N ALA A 107 17.65 6.35 -3.12
CA ALA A 107 17.66 7.52 -4.00
C ALA A 107 16.34 8.30 -3.91
N GLU A 108 16.38 9.56 -4.33
CA GLU A 108 15.17 10.39 -4.38
C GLU A 108 14.11 9.80 -5.32
N ASN A 109 12.84 9.86 -4.89
CA ASN A 109 11.68 9.39 -5.66
C ASN A 109 11.73 7.90 -6.04
N GLN A 110 12.56 7.10 -5.37
CA GLN A 110 12.72 5.68 -5.67
C GLN A 110 11.68 4.81 -4.94
N TYR A 111 11.37 5.16 -3.70
CA TYR A 111 10.52 4.34 -2.82
C TYR A 111 9.41 5.16 -2.17
N PHE A 112 8.29 4.50 -1.91
CA PHE A 112 7.13 5.04 -1.21
C PHE A 112 6.55 3.99 -0.26
N VAL A 113 6.01 4.43 0.86
CA VAL A 113 5.19 3.64 1.78
C VAL A 113 3.89 3.30 1.07
N ASP A 114 3.49 2.03 1.14
CA ASP A 114 2.18 1.60 0.68
C ASP A 114 1.09 2.20 1.61
N PRO A 115 0.20 3.07 1.09
CA PRO A 115 -0.83 3.72 1.91
C PRO A 115 -1.83 2.71 2.51
N CYS A 116 -2.06 1.58 1.84
CA CYS A 116 -2.98 0.52 2.27
C CYS A 116 -2.34 -0.45 3.28
N LYS A 117 -1.02 -0.39 3.49
CA LYS A 117 -0.31 -1.22 4.47
C LYS A 117 -0.01 -0.44 5.74
N THR A 118 -0.90 -0.53 6.73
CA THR A 118 -0.69 0.08 8.05
C THR A 118 0.33 -0.74 8.85
N VAL A 119 1.59 -0.33 8.79
CA VAL A 119 2.67 -0.84 9.64
C VAL A 119 2.85 0.12 10.81
N ALA A 120 3.03 -0.44 12.00
CA ALA A 120 3.38 0.31 13.19
C ALA A 120 4.66 -0.25 13.81
N ASP A 121 5.40 0.64 14.47
CA ASP A 121 6.67 0.38 15.09
C ASP A 121 6.67 0.86 16.54
N ASN A 122 7.41 0.16 17.39
CA ASN A 122 7.65 0.50 18.80
C ASN A 122 9.14 0.74 19.11
N SER A 123 10.04 0.65 18.12
CA SER A 123 11.49 0.76 18.28
C SER A 123 12.01 2.15 18.65
N ARG A 124 11.13 3.16 18.61
CA ARG A 124 11.43 4.55 19.03
C ARG A 124 11.24 4.78 20.54
N TYR A 125 11.10 3.71 21.33
CA TYR A 125 11.03 3.70 22.79
C TYR A 125 12.10 2.77 23.38
#